data_AF-A0A3A9K5D7-F1
#
_entry.id   AF-A0A3A9K5D7-F1
#
_cell.length_a   1.000
_cell.length_b   1.000
_cell.length_c   1.000
_cell.angle_alpha   90.00
_cell.angle_beta   90.00
_cell.angle_gamma   90.00
#
_symmetry.space_group_name_H-M   'P 1'
#
loop_
_entity.id
_entity.type
_entity.pdbx_description
1 polymer ?
#
loop_
_entity_poly.entity_id
_entity_poly.type
_entity_poly.pdbx_seq_one_letter_code
_entity_poly.pdbx_strand_id
1 'polypeptide(L)'
;MLPFIYNKWIVLLLNFFFSFLLFIVFAPTSNLLHYINALFYVALAYLIVWLISFIIKGRFLDGIIHGFSRVGKRLLNDEFESEWSDERKLSTKISSRFLNLVLFQILVLLFIMSGLLFIYYM
;
A
#
# COMPACT_ATOMS: atom_id res chain seq x y z
N MET A 1 1.90 -20.02 -8.13
CA MET A 1 1.71 -18.55 -8.03
C MET A 1 1.04 -18.08 -9.31
N LEU A 2 -0.20 -17.57 -9.22
CA LEU A 2 -1.04 -17.28 -10.39
C LEU A 2 -0.42 -16.17 -11.28
N PRO A 3 -0.21 -16.43 -12.58
CA PRO A 3 0.40 -15.47 -13.52
C PRO A 3 -0.45 -14.20 -13.75
N PHE A 4 -1.70 -14.19 -13.28
CA PHE A 4 -2.65 -13.09 -13.43
C PHE A 4 -2.26 -11.82 -12.65
N ILE A 5 -1.55 -11.95 -11.53
CA ILE A 5 -1.18 -10.84 -10.64
C ILE A 5 -0.10 -9.93 -11.25
N TYR A 6 0.53 -10.34 -12.36
CA TYR A 6 1.59 -9.57 -13.00
C TYR A 6 1.10 -8.50 -13.98
N ASN A 7 -0.14 -8.57 -14.46
CA ASN A 7 -0.64 -7.60 -15.43
C ASN A 7 -1.24 -6.38 -14.73
N LYS A 8 -0.52 -5.25 -14.81
CA LYS A 8 -0.89 -3.98 -14.15
C LYS A 8 -2.29 -3.50 -14.54
N TRP A 9 -2.69 -3.77 -15.78
CA TRP A 9 -3.99 -3.37 -16.34
C TRP A 9 -5.15 -4.19 -15.79
N ILE A 10 -4.92 -5.48 -15.52
CA ILE A 10 -5.94 -6.36 -14.94
C ILE A 10 -6.21 -5.99 -13.48
N VAL A 11 -5.15 -5.70 -12.72
CA VAL A 11 -5.28 -5.20 -11.34
C VAL A 11 -6.02 -3.86 -11.30
N LEU A 12 -5.77 -3.00 -12.30
CA LEU A 12 -6.47 -1.73 -12.45
C LEU A 12 -7.96 -1.95 -12.78
N LEU A 13 -8.28 -2.87 -13.69
CA LEU A 13 -9.66 -3.26 -14.01
C LEU A 13 -10.40 -3.81 -12.79
N LEU A 14 -9.71 -4.63 -11.98
CA LEU A 14 -10.25 -5.14 -10.73
C LEU A 14 -10.52 -3.99 -9.73
N ASN A 15 -9.63 -3.00 -9.64
CA ASN A 15 -9.84 -1.81 -8.81
C ASN A 15 -11.05 -0.99 -9.27
N PHE A 16 -11.23 -0.82 -10.58
CA PHE A 16 -12.43 -0.17 -11.11
C PHE A 16 -13.70 -0.93 -10.74
N PHE A 17 -13.69 -2.26 -10.89
CA PHE A 17 -14.81 -3.10 -10.52
C PHE A 17 -15.12 -3.02 -9.02
N PHE A 18 -14.09 -3.06 -8.17
CA PHE A 18 -14.25 -2.97 -6.71
C PHE A 18 -14.75 -1.58 -6.28
N SER A 19 -14.23 -0.52 -6.89
CA SER A 19 -14.67 0.86 -6.61
C SER A 19 -16.10 1.09 -7.09
N PHE A 20 -16.52 0.46 -8.19
CA PHE A 20 -17.90 0.49 -8.67
C PHE A 20 -18.85 -0.29 -7.75
N LEU A 21 -18.43 -1.45 -7.25
CA LEU A 21 -19.16 -2.21 -6.23
C LEU A 21 -19.34 -1.41 -4.94
N LEU A 22 -18.27 -0.79 -4.44
CA LEU A 22 -18.32 0.07 -3.26
C LEU A 22 -19.26 1.26 -3.46
N PHE A 23 -19.23 1.88 -4.65
CA PHE A 23 -20.16 2.95 -4.99
C PHE A 23 -21.62 2.48 -4.92
N ILE A 24 -21.96 1.33 -5.50
CA ILE A 24 -23.34 0.81 -5.47
C ILE A 24 -23.80 0.51 -4.03
N VAL A 25 -22.92 -0.04 -3.19
CA VAL A 25 -23.29 -0.46 -1.83
C VAL A 25 -23.38 0.71 -0.85
N PHE A 26 -22.48 1.70 -0.97
CA PHE A 26 -22.33 2.78 0.03
C PHE A 26 -22.86 4.14 -0.42
N ALA A 27 -23.28 4.33 -1.68
CA ALA A 27 -23.81 5.62 -2.11
C ALA A 27 -25.25 5.82 -1.59
N PRO A 28 -25.49 6.78 -0.67
CA PRO A 28 -26.85 7.09 -0.21
C PRO A 28 -27.65 7.83 -1.30
N THR A 29 -26.96 8.50 -2.23
CA THR A 29 -27.53 9.06 -3.45
C THR A 29 -26.57 8.82 -4.62
N SER A 30 -27.09 8.44 -5.78
CA SER A 30 -26.29 8.11 -6.97
C SER A 30 -25.81 9.38 -7.69
N ASN A 31 -25.03 10.22 -7.02
CA ASN A 31 -24.43 11.42 -7.62
C ASN A 31 -22.97 11.14 -8.02
N LEU A 32 -22.50 11.81 -9.09
CA LEU A 32 -21.13 11.70 -9.59
C LEU A 32 -20.10 11.99 -8.49
N LEU A 33 -20.41 12.91 -7.58
CA LEU A 33 -19.56 13.23 -6.43
C LEU A 33 -19.32 12.00 -5.52
N HIS A 34 -20.34 11.17 -5.29
CA HIS A 34 -20.18 9.96 -4.48
C HIS A 34 -19.28 8.91 -5.15
N TYR A 35 -19.29 8.85 -6.49
CA TYR A 35 -18.37 7.98 -7.23
C TYR A 35 -16.93 8.48 -7.15
N ILE A 36 -16.72 9.80 -7.26
CA ILE A 36 -15.42 10.44 -7.06
C ILE A 36 -14.90 10.14 -5.64
N ASN A 37 -15.74 10.27 -4.62
CA ASN A 37 -15.37 9.95 -3.24
C ASN A 37 -15.00 8.47 -3.07
N ALA A 38 -15.73 7.55 -3.70
CA ALA A 38 -15.38 6.13 -3.66
C ALA A 38 -14.00 5.87 -4.27
N LEU A 39 -13.70 6.46 -5.43
CA LEU A 39 -12.37 6.39 -6.05
C LEU A 39 -11.28 6.97 -5.15
N PHE A 40 -11.55 8.09 -4.49
CA PHE A 40 -10.63 8.71 -3.53
C PHE A 40 -10.31 7.77 -2.37
N TYR A 41 -11.33 7.16 -1.74
CA TYR A 41 -11.10 6.25 -0.61
C TYR A 41 -10.32 5.00 -1.01
N VAL A 42 -10.57 4.46 -2.21
CA VAL A 42 -9.79 3.34 -2.75
C VAL A 42 -8.32 3.77 -2.97
N ALA A 43 -8.08 4.93 -3.60
CA ALA A 43 -6.74 5.46 -3.80
C ALA A 43 -6.01 5.70 -2.47
N LEU A 44 -6.71 6.23 -1.47
CA LEU A 44 -6.18 6.48 -0.13
C LEU A 44 -5.80 5.17 0.58
N ALA A 45 -6.61 4.12 0.49
CA ALA A 45 -6.27 2.82 1.04
C ALA A 45 -4.99 2.25 0.40
N TYR A 46 -4.86 2.35 -0.93
CA TYR A 46 -3.61 1.97 -1.61
C TYR A 46 -2.42 2.82 -1.16
N LEU A 47 -2.61 4.12 -0.96
CA LEU A 47 -1.57 5.03 -0.49
C LEU A 47 -1.08 4.66 0.91
N ILE A 48 -1.97 4.31 1.84
CA ILE A 48 -1.59 3.84 3.17
C ILE A 48 -0.76 2.56 3.07
N VAL A 49 -1.22 1.57 2.29
CA VAL A 49 -0.50 0.31 2.09
C VAL A 49 0.87 0.56 1.47
N TRP A 50 0.96 1.46 0.50
CA TRP A 50 2.22 1.87 -0.11
C TRP A 50 3.17 2.49 0.89
N LEU A 51 2.69 3.45 1.69
CA LEU A 51 3.49 4.18 2.66
C LEU A 51 4.06 3.25 3.74
N ILE A 52 3.22 2.37 4.29
CA ILE A 52 3.65 1.33 5.24
C ILE A 52 4.72 0.44 4.59
N SER A 53 4.47 -0.02 3.37
CA SER A 53 5.41 -0.88 2.63
C SER A 53 6.73 -0.16 2.31
N PHE A 54 6.68 1.14 2.03
CA PHE A 54 7.83 1.97 1.73
C PHE A 54 8.72 2.12 2.97
N ILE A 55 8.12 2.41 4.13
CA ILE A 55 8.84 2.51 5.42
C ILE A 55 9.48 1.18 5.80
N ILE A 56 8.73 0.06 5.68
CA ILE A 56 9.26 -1.29 5.97
C ILE A 56 10.45 -1.60 5.06
N LYS A 57 10.31 -1.36 3.75
CA LYS A 57 11.38 -1.64 2.79
C LYS A 57 12.60 -0.75 2.99
N GLY A 58 12.41 0.51 3.38
CA GLY A 58 13.49 1.48 3.64
C GLY A 58 14.42 1.11 4.80
N ARG A 59 14.28 -0.09 5.39
CA ARG A 59 15.05 -0.59 6.53
C ARG A 59 14.91 0.27 7.78
N PHE A 60 13.89 1.14 7.82
CA PHE A 60 13.60 1.97 8.99
C PHE A 60 13.27 1.09 10.20
N LEU A 61 12.38 0.12 10.02
CA LEU A 61 12.05 -0.85 11.07
C LEU A 61 13.23 -1.76 11.40
N ASP A 62 14.01 -2.20 10.41
CA ASP A 62 15.23 -2.99 10.65
C ASP A 62 16.24 -2.19 11.51
N GLY A 63 16.33 -0.88 11.30
CA GLY A 63 17.18 0.03 12.08
C GLY A 63 16.68 0.23 13.52
N ILE A 64 15.36 0.31 13.72
CA ILE A 64 14.75 0.34 15.06
C ILE A 64 15.03 -0.96 15.80
N ILE A 65 14.80 -2.12 15.16
CA ILE A 65 15.04 -3.44 15.75
C ILE A 65 16.52 -3.60 16.11
N HIS A 66 17.45 -3.19 15.23
CA HIS A 66 18.88 -3.17 15.53
C HIS A 66 19.22 -2.25 16.72
N GLY A 67 18.59 -1.08 16.81
CA GLY A 67 18.78 -0.15 17.93
C GLY A 67 18.36 -0.76 19.27
N PHE A 68 17.16 -1.35 19.32
CA PHE A 68 16.65 -2.03 20.51
C PHE A 68 17.48 -3.27 20.87
N SER A 69 17.90 -4.07 19.88
CA SER A 69 18.80 -5.21 20.10
C SER A 69 20.12 -4.78 20.74
N ARG A 70 20.75 -3.70 20.25
CA ARG A 70 21.99 -3.17 20.83
C ARG A 70 21.83 -2.67 22.26
N VAL A 71 20.69 -2.06 22.61
CA VAL A 71 20.41 -1.63 23.99
C VAL A 71 20.11 -2.83 24.89
N GLY A 72 19.32 -3.78 24.41
CA GLY A 72 19.03 -5.04 25.10
C GLY A 72 20.30 -5.82 25.42
N LYS A 73 21.23 -5.91 24.46
CA LYS A 73 22.53 -6.59 24.62
C LYS A 73 23.43 -5.98 25.70
N ARG A 74 23.31 -4.66 25.95
CA ARG A 74 24.00 -4.01 27.08
C ARG A 74 23.36 -4.31 28.44
N LEU A 75 22.08 -4.70 28.46
CA LEU A 75 21.30 -4.93 29.67
C LEU A 75 21.12 -6.43 30.00
N LEU A 76 21.15 -7.30 29.00
CA LEU A 76 20.93 -8.74 29.07
C LEU A 76 22.09 -9.41 28.31
N ASN A 77 22.87 -10.23 29.02
CA ASN A 77 24.07 -10.91 28.49
C ASN A 77 23.83 -11.59 27.13
N ASP A 78 24.89 -11.56 26.30
CA ASP A 78 25.12 -11.92 24.88
C ASP A 78 24.24 -12.95 24.12
N GLU A 79 23.36 -13.72 24.75
CA GLU A 79 22.65 -14.84 24.09
C GLU A 79 21.46 -14.42 23.21
N PHE A 80 21.06 -13.14 23.23
CA PHE A 80 19.83 -12.68 22.55
C PHE A 80 19.98 -12.47 21.02
N GLU A 81 21.20 -12.49 20.47
CA GLU A 81 21.47 -11.95 19.12
C GLU A 81 21.54 -13.01 18.01
N SER A 82 21.87 -14.26 18.32
CA SER A 82 22.06 -15.30 17.29
C SER A 82 20.75 -15.75 16.63
N GLU A 83 19.63 -15.67 17.33
CA GLU A 83 18.33 -16.16 16.83
C GLU A 83 17.53 -15.06 16.10
N TRP A 84 17.62 -13.80 16.55
CA TRP A 84 16.87 -12.67 15.98
C TRP A 84 17.50 -12.06 14.72
N SER A 85 18.81 -12.19 14.53
CA SER A 85 19.52 -11.56 13.40
C SER A 85 19.35 -12.30 12.07
N ASP A 86 19.18 -13.63 12.13
CA ASP A 86 18.98 -14.49 10.95
C ASP A 86 17.50 -14.70 10.59
N GLU A 87 16.56 -14.50 11.53
CA GLU A 87 15.12 -14.58 11.24
C GLU A 87 14.58 -13.33 10.52
N ARG A 88 14.86 -13.28 9.22
CA ARG A 88 14.08 -12.59 8.17
C ARG A 88 13.89 -11.07 8.38
N LYS A 89 14.89 -10.29 7.95
CA LYS A 89 14.77 -8.84 7.67
C LYS A 89 13.41 -8.52 7.03
N LEU A 90 12.59 -7.73 7.71
CA LEU A 90 11.26 -7.36 7.21
C LEU A 90 11.35 -6.64 5.86
N SER A 91 12.46 -5.94 5.62
CA SER A 91 12.79 -5.31 4.34
C SER A 91 12.86 -6.30 3.16
N THR A 92 13.27 -7.56 3.35
CA THR A 92 13.34 -8.54 2.24
C THR A 92 11.99 -9.16 1.89
N LYS A 93 10.98 -9.00 2.76
CA LYS A 93 9.61 -9.48 2.48
C LYS A 93 8.88 -8.61 1.45
N ILE A 94 9.28 -7.36 1.26
CA ILE A 94 8.61 -6.44 0.34
C ILE A 94 9.40 -6.28 -0.96
N SER A 95 8.84 -6.82 -2.04
CA SER A 95 9.47 -6.68 -3.36
C SER A 95 9.36 -5.24 -3.89
N SER A 96 10.45 -4.74 -4.50
CA SER A 96 10.44 -3.46 -5.23
C SER A 96 9.35 -3.40 -6.30
N ARG A 97 9.05 -4.56 -6.90
CA ARG A 97 8.02 -4.68 -7.93
C ARG A 97 6.63 -4.43 -7.35
N PHE A 98 6.31 -4.96 -6.16
CA PHE A 98 5.04 -4.71 -5.48
C PHE A 98 4.84 -3.23 -5.17
N LEU A 99 5.86 -2.55 -4.62
CA LEU A 99 5.79 -1.10 -4.37
C LEU A 99 5.53 -0.29 -5.63
N ASN A 100 6.22 -0.59 -6.73
CA ASN A 100 6.01 0.11 -7.99
C ASN A 100 4.63 -0.18 -8.60
N LEU A 101 4.08 -1.39 -8.40
CA LEU A 101 2.72 -1.73 -8.81
C LEU A 101 1.69 -0.92 -8.02
N VAL A 102 1.82 -0.89 -6.69
CA VAL A 102 0.93 -0.13 -5.82
C VAL A 102 1.00 1.38 -6.14
N LEU A 103 2.21 1.92 -6.32
CA LEU A 103 2.41 3.32 -6.71
C LEU A 103 1.70 3.65 -8.03
N PHE A 104 1.85 2.77 -9.03
CA PHE A 104 1.17 2.93 -10.32
C PHE A 104 -0.36 2.96 -10.16
N GLN A 105 -0.93 2.07 -9.34
CA GLN A 105 -2.38 2.08 -9.08
C GLN A 105 -2.83 3.41 -8.45
N ILE A 106 -2.09 3.93 -7.46
CA ILE A 106 -2.39 5.21 -6.81
C ILE A 106 -2.38 6.35 -7.83
N LEU A 107 -1.32 6.45 -8.65
CA LEU A 107 -1.19 7.54 -9.62
C LEU A 107 -2.32 7.53 -10.64
N VAL A 108 -2.68 6.35 -11.15
CA VAL A 108 -3.75 6.26 -12.16
C VAL A 108 -5.12 6.56 -11.54
N LEU A 109 -5.41 6.04 -10.33
CA LEU A 109 -6.65 6.34 -9.62
C LEU A 109 -6.77 7.85 -9.33
N LEU A 110 -5.68 8.49 -8.88
CA LEU A 110 -5.66 9.93 -8.65
C LEU A 110 -5.85 10.74 -9.94
N PHE A 111 -5.20 10.34 -11.03
CA PHE A 111 -5.34 11.01 -12.32
C PHE A 111 -6.78 10.94 -12.82
N ILE A 112 -7.41 9.77 -12.75
CA ILE A 112 -8.78 9.57 -13.18
C ILE A 112 -9.75 10.33 -12.26
N MET A 113 -9.59 10.23 -10.95
CA MET A 113 -10.37 11.01 -9.98
C MET A 113 -10.26 12.52 -10.25
N SER A 114 -9.06 13.04 -10.51
CA SER A 114 -8.85 14.46 -10.82
C SER A 114 -9.53 14.87 -12.13
N GLY A 115 -9.52 13.99 -13.14
CA GLY A 115 -10.22 14.22 -14.40
C GLY A 115 -11.74 14.26 -14.21
N LEU A 116 -12.30 13.35 -13.41
CA LEU A 116 -13.73 13.37 -13.08
C LEU A 116 -14.10 14.61 -12.26
N LEU A 117 -13.25 15.03 -11.33
CA LEU A 117 -13.47 16.23 -10.53
C LEU A 117 -13.48 17.49 -11.42
N PHE A 118 -12.56 17.58 -12.38
CA PHE A 118 -12.53 18.66 -13.35
C PHE A 118 -13.82 18.72 -14.20
N ILE A 119 -14.30 17.57 -14.67
CA ILE A 119 -15.57 17.46 -15.42
C ILE A 119 -16.77 17.84 -14.54
N TYR A 120 -16.77 17.49 -13.26
CA TYR A 120 -17.87 17.79 -12.35
C TYR A 120 -18.04 19.30 -12.06
N TYR A 121 -16.94 20.05 -12.08
CA TYR A 121 -16.93 21.49 -11.75
C TYR A 121 -16.99 22.44 -12.95
N MET A 122 -16.87 21.92 -14.18
CA MET A 122 -17.08 22.66 -15.43
C MET A 122 -18.55 22.66 -15.84
#